data_AF-A0A2E0ZCZ1-F1
#
_entry.id   AF-A0A2E0ZCZ1-F1
#
_cell.length_a   1.000
_cell.length_b   1.000
_cell.length_c   1.000
_cell.angle_alpha   90.00
_cell.angle_beta   90.00
_cell.angle_gamma   90.00
#
_symmetry.space_group_name_H-M   'P 1'
#
loop_
_entity.id
_entity.type
_entity.pdbx_description
1 polymer ?
#
loop_
_entity_poly.entity_id
_entity_poly.type
_entity_poly.pdbx_seq_one_letter_code
_entity_poly.pdbx_strand_id
1 'polypeptide(L)'
;MELHREEIEAAGLQVLAIGIGEPKHAERYCGKLAPGIDCFTNKHTDMYHRYGLQQSSWQQFLSAGIFRAAVRVLRAGFRQGKATGDVKMLPGTFVVDKNGVIQFVHYSDHAGDQPEIAKITAVAQNLAT
;
A
#
# COMPACT_ATOMS: atom_id res chain seq x y z
N MET A 1 7.51 6.80 -0.26
CA MET A 1 8.57 5.81 0.05
C MET A 1 9.77 5.91 -0.90
N GLU A 2 9.69 5.55 -2.19
CA GLU A 2 10.86 5.56 -3.12
C GLU A 2 11.66 6.88 -3.10
N LEU A 3 10.97 8.02 -3.19
CA LEU A 3 11.60 9.35 -3.21
C LEU A 3 12.38 9.68 -1.92
N HIS A 4 12.10 8.99 -0.82
CA HIS A 4 12.74 9.19 0.49
C HIS A 4 13.53 7.94 0.92
N ARG A 5 13.80 7.01 -0.01
CA ARG A 5 14.44 5.73 0.32
C ARG A 5 15.77 5.93 1.04
N GLU A 6 16.63 6.81 0.53
CA GLU A 6 17.95 7.06 1.11
C GLU A 6 17.88 7.62 2.53
N GLU A 7 16.89 8.48 2.82
CA GLU A 7 16.64 9.01 4.16
C GLU A 7 16.20 7.90 5.14
N ILE A 8 15.31 7.02 4.67
CA ILE A 8 14.82 5.88 5.46
C ILE A 8 15.94 4.85 5.70
N GLU A 9 16.76 4.58 4.69
CA GLU A 9 17.93 3.70 4.77
C GLU A 9 19.02 4.25 5.69
N ALA A 10 19.27 5.56 5.66
CA ALA A 10 20.19 6.22 6.59
C ALA A 10 19.73 6.12 8.05
N ALA A 11 18.42 5.98 8.29
CA ALA A 11 17.86 5.70 9.62
C ALA A 11 17.97 4.23 10.04
N GLY A 12 18.56 3.36 9.21
CA GLY A 12 18.76 1.94 9.50
C GLY A 12 17.60 1.02 9.11
N LEU A 13 16.66 1.50 8.28
CA LEU A 13 15.52 0.72 7.80
C LEU A 13 15.70 0.29 6.34
N GLN A 14 15.25 -0.91 6.00
CA GLN A 14 15.03 -1.32 4.61
C GLN A 14 13.56 -1.06 4.24
N VAL A 15 13.33 -0.59 3.02
CA VAL A 15 11.97 -0.36 2.50
C VAL A 15 11.54 -1.52 1.62
N LEU A 16 10.39 -2.11 1.92
CA LEU A 16 9.76 -3.18 1.13
C LEU A 16 8.36 -2.75 0.69
N ALA A 17 7.98 -3.03 -0.55
CA ALA A 17 6.63 -2.83 -1.05
C ALA A 17 5.89 -4.17 -1.16
N ILE A 18 4.75 -4.34 -0.49
CA ILE A 18 3.95 -5.56 -0.55
C ILE A 18 2.62 -5.26 -1.23
N GLY A 19 2.46 -5.72 -2.48
CA GLY A 19 1.25 -5.51 -3.28
C GLY A 19 0.32 -6.72 -3.36
N ILE A 20 -0.94 -6.48 -3.72
CA ILE A 20 -1.87 -7.52 -4.15
C ILE A 20 -1.78 -7.63 -5.67
N GLY A 21 -1.48 -8.82 -6.19
CA GLY A 21 -1.43 -9.01 -7.63
C GLY A 21 -0.71 -10.28 -8.07
N GLU A 22 -0.62 -10.45 -9.39
CA GLU A 22 0.15 -11.54 -9.96
C GLU A 22 1.65 -11.18 -10.00
N PRO A 23 2.57 -12.13 -9.69
CA PRO A 23 4.01 -11.88 -9.70
C PRO A 23 4.52 -11.25 -11.00
N LYS A 24 3.97 -11.65 -12.16
CA LYS A 24 4.31 -11.10 -13.48
C LYS A 24 4.10 -9.59 -13.60
N HIS A 25 3.18 -9.01 -12.81
CA HIS A 25 2.94 -7.57 -12.81
C HIS A 25 3.98 -6.84 -11.96
N ALA A 26 4.35 -7.37 -10.79
CA ALA A 26 5.45 -6.80 -10.02
C ALA A 26 6.78 -6.88 -10.77
N GLU A 27 7.09 -8.01 -11.41
CA GLU A 27 8.28 -8.15 -12.25
C GLU A 27 8.33 -7.09 -13.36
N ARG A 28 7.18 -6.80 -13.99
CA ARG A 28 7.07 -5.83 -15.08
C ARG A 28 7.20 -4.38 -14.62
N TYR A 29 6.66 -4.04 -13.44
CA TYR A 29 6.44 -2.65 -13.04
C TYR A 29 7.28 -2.20 -11.85
N CYS A 30 7.73 -3.08 -10.96
CA CYS A 30 8.45 -2.71 -9.74
C CYS A 30 9.71 -1.90 -10.06
N GLY A 31 10.63 -2.48 -10.84
CA GLY A 31 11.88 -1.80 -11.22
C GLY A 31 11.68 -0.52 -12.06
N LYS A 32 10.46 -0.27 -12.57
CA LYS A 32 10.12 0.96 -13.30
C LYS A 32 9.53 2.04 -12.40
N LEU A 33 8.74 1.65 -11.40
CA LEU A 33 7.98 2.56 -10.54
C LEU A 33 8.68 2.85 -9.21
N ALA A 34 9.45 1.89 -8.71
CA ALA A 34 10.18 1.96 -7.45
C ALA A 34 11.52 1.22 -7.59
N PRO A 35 12.46 1.75 -8.40
CA PRO A 35 13.68 1.04 -8.79
C PRO A 35 14.62 0.66 -7.64
N GLY A 36 14.56 1.33 -6.48
CA GLY A 36 15.35 0.96 -5.32
C GLY A 36 14.58 0.28 -4.19
N ILE A 37 13.33 -0.13 -4.42
CA ILE A 37 12.55 -0.85 -3.42
C ILE A 37 12.27 -2.27 -3.91
N ASP A 38 12.49 -3.24 -3.02
CA ASP A 38 12.07 -4.62 -3.28
C ASP A 38 10.55 -4.73 -3.21
N CYS A 39 9.93 -5.20 -4.30
CA CYS A 39 8.48 -5.44 -4.34
C CYS A 39 8.16 -6.93 -4.25
N PHE A 40 7.29 -7.26 -3.29
CA PHE A 40 6.67 -8.57 -3.14
C PHE A 40 5.20 -8.50 -3.53
N THR A 41 4.65 -9.61 -4.01
CA THR A 41 3.22 -9.71 -4.28
C THR A 41 2.62 -10.99 -3.74
N ASN A 42 1.36 -10.90 -3.33
CA ASN A 42 0.52 -12.05 -3.08
C ASN A 42 -0.78 -11.89 -3.87
N LYS A 43 -1.30 -13.00 -4.42
CA LYS A 43 -2.61 -12.98 -5.10
C LYS A 43 -3.76 -12.84 -4.11
N HIS A 44 -3.55 -13.28 -2.86
CA HIS A 44 -4.56 -13.30 -1.81
C HIS A 44 -4.44 -12.10 -0.87
N THR A 45 -5.57 -11.64 -0.35
CA THR A 45 -5.66 -10.52 0.60
C THR A 45 -5.47 -10.94 2.05
N ASP A 46 -5.29 -12.24 2.32
CA ASP A 46 -5.20 -12.79 3.69
C ASP A 46 -4.10 -12.12 4.51
N MET A 47 -2.97 -11.75 3.89
CA MET A 47 -1.87 -11.05 4.57
C MET A 47 -2.28 -9.65 5.01
N TYR A 48 -3.08 -8.95 4.21
CA TYR A 48 -3.57 -7.61 4.56
C TYR A 48 -4.46 -7.69 5.80
N HIS A 49 -5.40 -8.66 5.83
CA HIS A 49 -6.25 -8.88 6.99
C HIS A 49 -5.47 -9.32 8.24
N ARG A 50 -4.42 -10.14 8.10
CA ARG A 50 -3.53 -10.52 9.22
C ARG A 50 -2.79 -9.32 9.82
N TYR A 51 -2.50 -8.30 9.02
CA TYR A 51 -1.92 -7.03 9.46
C TYR A 51 -2.98 -6.00 9.93
N GLY A 52 -4.25 -6.40 10.02
CA GLY A 52 -5.35 -5.54 10.43
C GLY A 52 -5.83 -4.56 9.36
N LEU A 53 -5.35 -4.68 8.11
CA LEU A 53 -5.83 -3.87 7.01
C LEU A 53 -7.24 -4.28 6.59
N GLN A 54 -8.00 -3.28 6.18
CA GLN A 54 -9.40 -3.43 5.82
C GLN A 54 -9.67 -2.81 4.45
N GLN A 55 -10.75 -3.27 3.82
CA GLN A 55 -11.30 -2.57 2.67
C GLN A 55 -11.89 -1.23 3.13
N SER A 56 -11.85 -0.23 2.27
CA SER A 56 -12.57 1.03 2.51
C SER A 56 -14.04 0.73 2.79
N SER A 57 -14.59 1.36 3.83
CA SER A 57 -15.91 0.99 4.32
C SER A 57 -16.97 1.25 3.25
N TRP A 58 -17.88 0.29 3.12
CA TRP A 58 -18.99 0.30 2.18
C TRP A 58 -19.95 1.50 2.34
N GLN A 59 -19.75 2.36 3.35
CA GLN A 59 -20.50 3.60 3.54
C GLN A 59 -20.20 4.65 2.47
N GLN A 60 -19.04 4.60 1.80
CA GLN A 60 -18.75 5.50 0.67
C GLN A 60 -19.44 5.04 -0.64
N PHE A 61 -19.72 3.74 -0.77
CA PHE A 61 -20.40 3.15 -1.93
C PHE A 61 -21.94 3.25 -1.90
N LEU A 62 -22.54 3.56 -0.74
CA LEU A 62 -23.99 3.74 -0.58
C LEU A 62 -24.50 5.14 -0.90
N SER A 63 -23.64 6.05 -1.38
CA SER A 63 -24.13 7.33 -1.91
C SER A 63 -24.71 7.11 -3.32
N ALA A 64 -25.98 7.45 -3.51
CA ALA A 64 -26.70 7.35 -4.78
C ALA A 64 -26.03 8.13 -5.95
N GLY A 65 -25.01 8.94 -5.67
CA GLY A 65 -24.21 9.67 -6.65
C GLY A 65 -23.21 8.80 -7.44
N ILE A 66 -22.61 7.76 -6.82
CA ILE A 66 -21.61 6.92 -7.48
C ILE A 66 -22.24 6.02 -8.54
N PHE A 67 -23.47 5.54 -8.32
CA PHE A 67 -24.19 4.72 -9.30
C PHE A 67 -24.42 5.47 -10.62
N ARG A 68 -24.74 6.77 -10.56
CA ARG A 68 -24.91 7.62 -11.75
C ARG A 68 -23.59 7.87 -12.48
N ALA A 69 -22.49 8.04 -11.74
CA ALA A 69 -21.16 8.18 -12.30
C ALA A 69 -20.68 6.88 -12.95
N ALA A 70 -20.88 5.73 -12.31
CA ALA A 70 -20.53 4.41 -12.82
C ALA A 70 -21.30 4.07 -14.11
N VAL A 71 -22.60 4.35 -14.17
CA VAL A 71 -23.42 4.17 -15.39
C VAL A 71 -22.95 5.08 -16.53
N ARG A 72 -22.53 6.32 -16.21
CA ARG A 72 -21.99 7.27 -17.21
C ARG A 72 -20.65 6.80 -17.77
N VAL A 73 -19.75 6.31 -16.91
CA VAL A 73 -18.42 5.78 -17.30
C VAL A 73 -18.55 4.50 -18.12
N LEU A 74 -19.46 3.59 -17.75
CA LEU A 74 -19.79 2.39 -18.54
C LEU A 74 -20.35 2.74 -19.93
N ARG A 75 -21.25 3.74 -20.03
CA ARG A 75 -21.78 4.23 -21.31
C ARG A 75 -20.73 4.96 -22.17
N ALA A 76 -19.69 5.51 -21.57
CA ALA A 76 -18.60 6.20 -22.25
C ALA A 76 -17.47 5.27 -22.73
N GLY A 77 -17.61 3.95 -22.56
CA GLY A 77 -16.66 2.96 -23.11
C GLY A 77 -15.35 2.81 -22.33
N PHE A 78 -15.20 3.45 -21.17
CA PHE A 78 -14.01 3.30 -20.33
C PHE A 78 -14.03 1.95 -19.61
N ARG A 79 -13.33 0.97 -20.19
CA ARG A 79 -13.03 -0.29 -19.53
C ARG A 79 -11.71 -0.11 -18.78
N GLN A 80 -11.77 0.15 -17.48
CA GLN A 80 -10.63 -0.16 -16.61
C GLN A 80 -10.32 -1.64 -16.87
N GLY A 81 -9.07 -1.96 -17.22
CA GLY A 81 -8.63 -3.34 -17.40
C GLY A 81 -8.97 -4.17 -16.16
N LYS A 82 -9.05 -5.50 -16.29
CA LYS A 82 -9.30 -6.37 -15.12
C LYS A 82 -8.29 -6.05 -14.02
N ALA A 83 -8.77 -5.43 -12.93
CA ALA A 83 -7.95 -5.25 -11.76
C ALA A 83 -7.58 -6.63 -11.24
N THR A 84 -6.30 -6.99 -11.31
CA THR A 84 -5.78 -8.21 -10.70
C THR A 84 -5.47 -7.90 -9.25
N GLY A 85 -6.49 -7.90 -8.39
CA GLY A 85 -6.39 -7.61 -6.97
C GLY A 85 -7.67 -6.98 -6.42
N ASP A 86 -7.72 -6.82 -5.09
CA ASP A 86 -8.82 -6.15 -4.42
C ASP A 86 -8.60 -4.63 -4.40
N VAL A 87 -9.24 -3.93 -5.34
CA VAL A 87 -9.12 -2.46 -5.50
C VAL A 87 -9.69 -1.66 -4.34
N LYS A 88 -10.46 -2.30 -3.44
CA LYS A 88 -11.04 -1.63 -2.27
C LYS A 88 -10.13 -1.74 -1.05
N MET A 89 -9.12 -2.60 -1.09
CA MET A 89 -8.21 -2.79 0.03
C MET A 89 -7.42 -1.51 0.31
N LEU A 90 -7.48 -1.02 1.54
CA LEU A 90 -6.68 0.14 1.95
C LEU A 90 -5.24 -0.28 2.25
N PRO A 91 -4.25 0.53 1.87
CA PRO A 91 -2.86 0.27 2.20
C PRO A 91 -2.56 0.58 3.67
N GLY A 92 -1.35 0.22 4.09
CA GLY A 92 -0.79 0.67 5.36
C GLY A 92 0.73 0.62 5.31
N THR A 93 1.35 1.31 6.26
CA THR A 93 2.79 1.33 6.46
C THR A 93 3.12 0.79 7.83
N PHE A 94 4.11 -0.11 7.90
CA PHE A 94 4.54 -0.76 9.13
C PHE A 94 6.05 -0.63 9.26
N VAL A 95 6.54 -0.39 10.48
CA VAL A 95 7.96 -0.59 10.82
C VAL A 95 8.03 -1.86 11.64
N VAL A 96 8.84 -2.80 11.18
CA VAL A 96 9.03 -4.10 11.83
C VAL A 96 10.49 -4.22 12.24
N ASP A 97 10.75 -4.56 13.50
CA ASP A 97 12.11 -4.76 13.99
C ASP A 97 12.71 -6.11 13.57
N LYS A 98 13.97 -6.34 13.94
CA LYS A 98 14.71 -7.58 13.61
C LYS A 98 14.14 -8.84 14.29
N ASN A 99 13.31 -8.69 15.34
CA ASN A 99 12.62 -9.79 16.01
C ASN A 99 11.24 -10.06 15.40
N GLY A 100 10.84 -9.29 14.38
CA GLY A 100 9.53 -9.41 13.74
C GLY A 100 8.41 -8.69 14.49
N VAL A 101 8.72 -7.80 15.42
CA VAL A 101 7.73 -7.03 16.19
C VAL A 101 7.39 -5.74 15.43
N ILE A 102 6.10 -5.44 15.31
CA ILE A 102 5.62 -4.18 14.73
C ILE A 102 5.85 -3.05 15.75
N GLN A 103 6.71 -2.12 15.39
CA GLN A 103 7.10 -0.96 16.22
C GLN A 103 6.35 0.32 15.84
N PHE A 104 5.77 0.34 14.63
CA PHE A 104 4.94 1.42 14.15
C PHE A 104 3.91 0.90 13.16
N VAL A 105 2.72 1.49 13.19
CA VAL A 105 1.67 1.26 12.21
C VAL A 105 1.02 2.57 11.78
N HIS A 106 0.83 2.72 10.47
CA HIS A 106 -0.04 3.71 9.87
C HIS A 106 -1.06 2.99 9.00
N TYR A 107 -2.31 2.99 9.43
CA TYR A 107 -3.44 2.54 8.62
C TYR A 107 -3.88 3.68 7.74
N SER A 108 -3.82 3.50 6.42
CA SER A 108 -4.15 4.59 5.49
C SER A 108 -5.67 4.79 5.39
N ASP A 109 -6.12 6.05 5.47
CA ASP A 109 -7.53 6.39 5.29
C ASP A 109 -7.99 6.24 3.83
N HIS A 110 -7.08 6.42 2.87
CA HIS A 110 -7.32 6.27 1.44
C HIS A 110 -6.04 5.86 0.69
N ALA A 111 -6.15 5.48 -0.58
CA ALA A 111 -5.03 4.94 -1.37
C ALA A 111 -3.78 5.84 -1.46
N GLY A 112 -3.93 7.16 -1.34
CA GLY A 112 -2.82 8.12 -1.36
C GLY A 112 -2.32 8.55 0.03
N ASP A 113 -2.89 8.03 1.11
CA ASP A 113 -2.52 8.44 2.47
C ASP A 113 -1.27 7.68 2.91
N GLN A 114 -0.23 8.44 3.25
CA GLN A 114 1.07 7.93 3.68
C GLN A 114 1.49 8.65 4.96
N PRO A 115 2.14 7.96 5.90
CA PRO A 115 2.71 8.60 7.07
C PRO A 115 3.82 9.59 6.68
N GLU A 116 4.06 10.56 7.56
CA GLU A 116 5.23 11.43 7.47
C GLU A 116 6.53 10.61 7.64
N ILE A 117 7.51 10.85 6.77
CA ILE A 117 8.80 10.15 6.80
C ILE A 117 9.51 10.34 8.14
N ALA A 118 9.42 11.54 8.72
CA ALA A 118 9.99 11.84 10.04
C ALA A 118 9.44 10.94 11.17
N LYS A 119 8.17 10.51 11.09
CA LYS A 119 7.60 9.58 12.08
C LYS A 119 8.20 8.18 11.94
N ILE A 120 8.48 7.75 10.70
CA ILE A 120 9.13 6.46 10.42
C ILE A 120 10.57 6.46 10.92
N THR A 121 11.35 7.49 10.57
CA THR A 121 12.77 7.55 10.92
C THR A 121 13.00 7.74 12.42
N ALA A 122 12.12 8.47 13.12
CA ALA A 122 12.17 8.59 14.58
C ALA A 122 11.97 7.24 15.29
N VAL A 123 11.08 6.39 14.80
CA VAL A 123 10.88 5.03 15.36
C VAL A 123 12.15 4.21 15.18
N ALA A 124 12.79 4.26 14.01
CA ALA A 124 14.03 3.53 13.75
C ALA A 124 15.18 3.91 14.69
N GLN A 125 15.33 5.21 14.96
CA GLN A 125 16.37 5.71 15.86
C GLN A 125 16.19 5.19 17.30
N ASN A 126 14.94 5.07 17.76
CA ASN A 126 14.64 4.51 19.07
C ASN A 126 14.92 3.00 19.17
N LEU A 127 14.93 2.27 18.05
CA LEU A 127 15.26 0.84 18.00
C LEU A 127 16.77 0.57 17.98
N ALA A 128 17.58 1.57 17.63
CA ALA A 128 19.03 1.47 17.58
C ALA A 128 19.70 1.82 18.93
N THR A 129 18.92 2.30 19.90
CA THR A 129 19.36 2.64 21.26
C THR A 129 19.19 1.43 22.19
#